data_AF-A0A0S3TZG6-F1
#
_entry.id   AF-A0A0S3TZG6-F1
#
_cell.length_a   1.000
_cell.length_b   1.000
_cell.length_c   1.000
_cell.angle_alpha   90.00
_cell.angle_beta   90.00
_cell.angle_gamma   90.00
#
_symmetry.space_group_name_H-M   'P 1'
#
loop_
_entity.id
_entity.type
_entity.pdbx_description
1 polymer ?
#
loop_
_entity_poly.entity_id
_entity_poly.type
_entity_poly.pdbx_seq_one_letter_code
_entity_poly.pdbx_strand_id
1 'polypeptide(L)' 'MWRFGIKMNSNSSNDYILDPESLRAYQLAVYFENEWLWKEKNPICRANMARRLAELTARLADLEEEEARKAQGLSSEAA' A
#
# COMPACT_ATOMS: atom_id res chain seq x y z
N MET A 1 45.12 5.36 2.85
CA MET A 1 44.71 3.95 2.67
C MET A 1 43.56 3.71 3.64
N TRP A 2 42.31 3.73 3.18
CA TRP A 2 41.12 3.57 4.03
C TRP A 2 40.32 2.36 3.53
N ARG A 3 40.31 1.28 4.32
CA ARG A 3 39.45 0.10 4.09
C ARG A 3 38.08 0.39 4.70
N PHE A 4 37.07 0.63 3.86
CA PHE A 4 35.68 0.50 4.28
C PHE A 4 35.25 -0.94 4.00
N GLY A 5 35.32 -1.78 5.04
CA GLY A 5 34.69 -3.10 5.01
C GLY A 5 33.19 -2.92 5.08
N ILE A 6 32.52 -2.92 3.93
CA ILE A 6 31.06 -3.07 3.88
C ILE A 6 30.77 -4.52 4.21
N LYS A 7 30.38 -4.77 5.46
CA LYS A 7 29.80 -6.05 5.86
C LYS A 7 28.41 -6.10 5.24
N MET A 8 28.29 -6.76 4.08
CA MET A 8 26.97 -7.05 3.52
C MET A 8 26.26 -8.01 4.47
N ASN A 9 25.24 -7.50 5.17
CA ASN A 9 24.33 -8.31 5.95
C ASN A 9 23.43 -9.08 4.96
N SER A 10 23.80 -10.32 4.67
CA SER A 10 23.10 -11.20 3.74
C SER A 10 21.84 -11.79 4.39
N ASN A 11 20.85 -10.95 4.69
CA ASN A 11 19.55 -11.41 5.19
C ASN A 11 18.33 -10.68 4.58
N SER A 12 18.50 -9.94 3.49
CA SER A 12 17.45 -9.10 2.87
C SER A 12 16.67 -9.80 1.75
N SER A 13 16.36 -11.10 1.89
CA SER A 13 15.59 -11.82 0.86
C SER A 13 14.08 -11.86 1.13
N ASN A 14 13.62 -11.36 2.28
CA ASN A 14 12.21 -11.41 2.70
C ASN A 14 11.51 -10.04 2.69
N ASP A 15 12.21 -8.97 2.31
CA ASP A 15 11.71 -7.58 2.32
C ASP A 15 10.78 -7.23 1.14
N TYR A 16 10.57 -8.16 0.19
CA TYR A 16 9.75 -7.92 -1.02
C TYR A 16 8.32 -8.46 -0.90
N ILE A 17 8.00 -9.17 0.18
CA ILE A 17 6.63 -9.66 0.43
C ILE A 17 5.92 -8.57 1.24
N LEU A 18 5.22 -7.69 0.54
CA LEU A 18 4.27 -6.79 1.19
C LEU A 18 3.10 -7.63 1.71
N ASP A 19 2.77 -7.45 2.98
CA ASP A 19 1.51 -7.94 3.53
C ASP A 19 0.37 -7.34 2.67
N PRO A 20 -0.49 -8.17 2.06
CA PRO A 20 -1.57 -7.69 1.20
C PRO A 20 -2.54 -6.75 1.93
N GLU A 21 -2.64 -6.84 3.26
CA GLU A 21 -3.48 -5.95 4.06
C GLU A 21 -2.74 -4.72 4.61
N SER A 22 -1.47 -4.54 4.26
CA SER A 22 -0.70 -3.36 4.68
C SER A 22 -1.16 -2.09 3.96
N LEU A 23 -1.01 -0.96 4.65
CA LEU A 23 -1.24 0.37 4.07
C LEU A 23 -0.49 0.54 2.73
N ARG A 24 0.78 0.10 2.69
CA ARG A 24 1.62 0.20 1.50
C ARG A 24 1.10 -0.63 0.33
N ALA A 25 0.55 -1.82 0.59
CA ALA A 25 -0.06 -2.64 -0.44
C ALA A 25 -1.28 -1.94 -1.07
N TYR A 26 -2.17 -1.35 -0.25
CA TYR A 26 -3.32 -0.60 -0.77
C TYR A 26 -2.93 0.66 -1.53
N GLN A 27 -1.91 1.41 -1.08
CA GLN A 27 -1.36 2.56 -1.82
C GLN A 27 -0.91 2.16 -3.24
N LEU A 28 -0.18 1.04 -3.36
CA LEU A 28 0.28 0.53 -4.65
C LEU A 28 -0.89 -0.01 -5.50
N ALA A 29 -1.83 -0.72 -4.90
CA ALA A 29 -3.00 -1.24 -5.59
C ALA A 29 -3.83 -0.11 -6.22
N VAL A 30 -4.10 0.96 -5.46
CA VAL A 30 -4.77 2.17 -5.96
C VAL A 30 -4.00 2.81 -7.11
N TYR A 31 -2.68 2.95 -6.98
CA TYR A 31 -1.84 3.51 -8.04
C TYR A 31 -1.92 2.71 -9.35
N PHE A 32 -1.73 1.40 -9.29
CA PHE A 32 -1.75 0.55 -10.48
C PHE A 32 -3.15 0.45 -11.10
N GLU A 33 -4.20 0.36 -10.29
CA GLU A 33 -5.57 0.28 -10.80
C GLU A 33 -5.97 1.58 -11.50
N ASN A 34 -5.56 2.73 -10.97
CA ASN A 34 -5.74 4.03 -11.62
C ASN A 34 -5.00 4.07 -12.98
N GLU A 35 -3.72 3.69 -13.01
CA GLU A 35 -2.93 3.59 -14.25
C GLU A 35 -3.58 2.68 -15.31
N TRP A 36 -4.18 1.57 -14.90
CA TRP A 36 -4.90 0.66 -15.79
C TRP A 36 -6.22 1.25 -16.28
N LEU A 37 -6.96 1.92 -15.41
CA LEU A 37 -8.22 2.58 -15.75
C LEU A 37 -8.04 3.59 -16.89
N TRP A 38 -6.95 4.38 -16.86
CA TRP A 38 -6.62 5.35 -17.91
C TRP A 38 -6.29 4.71 -19.26
N LYS A 39 -5.76 3.49 -19.26
CA LYS A 39 -5.31 2.77 -20.47
C LYS A 39 -6.42 1.91 -21.07
N GLU A 40 -7.47 1.59 -20.30
CA GLU A 40 -8.56 0.71 -20.73
C GLU A 40 -9.54 1.38 -21.71
N LYS A 41 -9.72 0.75 -22.87
CA LYS A 41 -10.57 1.24 -23.97
C LYS A 41 -11.97 0.67 -23.87
N ASN A 42 -12.14 -0.55 -23.37
CA ASN A 42 -13.42 -1.23 -23.25
C ASN A 42 -14.25 -0.60 -22.10
N PRO A 43 -15.45 -0.06 -22.38
CA PRO A 43 -16.26 0.61 -21.38
C PRO A 43 -16.76 -0.31 -20.26
N ILE A 44 -16.99 -1.60 -20.55
CA ILE A 44 -17.44 -2.58 -19.56
C ILE A 44 -16.31 -2.88 -18.58
N CYS A 45 -15.10 -3.15 -19.10
CA CYS A 45 -13.91 -3.36 -18.28
C CYS A 45 -13.61 -2.11 -17.43
N ARG A 46 -13.66 -0.92 -18.05
CA ARG A 46 -13.42 0.35 -17.37
C ARG A 46 -14.42 0.60 -16.24
N ALA A 47 -15.70 0.25 -16.42
CA ALA A 47 -16.69 0.36 -15.35
C ALA A 47 -16.38 -0.57 -14.16
N ASN A 48 -15.91 -1.79 -14.42
CA ASN A 48 -15.54 -2.73 -13.36
C ASN A 48 -14.26 -2.30 -12.63
N MET A 49 -13.24 -1.84 -13.37
CA MET A 49 -12.02 -1.27 -12.78
C MET A 49 -12.34 -0.04 -11.93
N ALA A 50 -13.24 0.85 -12.38
CA ALA A 50 -13.64 2.02 -11.60
C ALA A 50 -14.31 1.63 -10.27
N ARG A 51 -15.16 0.59 -10.25
CA ARG A 51 -15.74 0.06 -9.01
C ARG A 51 -14.66 -0.49 -8.07
N ARG A 52 -13.75 -1.31 -8.60
CA ARG A 52 -12.65 -1.86 -7.82
C ARG A 52 -11.73 -0.78 -7.26
N LEU A 53 -11.43 0.25 -8.04
CA LEU A 53 -10.66 1.41 -7.58
C LEU A 53 -11.38 2.15 -6.44
N ALA A 54 -12.71 2.31 -6.51
CA ALA A 54 -13.49 2.90 -5.43
C ALA A 54 -13.42 2.07 -4.13
N GLU A 55 -13.50 0.74 -4.22
CA GLU A 55 -13.36 -0.16 -3.06
C GLU A 55 -11.96 -0.07 -2.44
N LEU A 56 -10.91 -0.12 -3.27
CA LEU A 56 -9.52 0.00 -2.81
C LEU A 56 -9.22 1.36 -2.16
N THR A 57 -9.75 2.44 -2.74
CA THR A 57 -9.55 3.80 -2.20
C THR A 57 -10.32 4.03 -0.90
N ALA A 58 -11.53 3.48 -0.76
CA ALA A 58 -12.26 3.49 0.51
C ALA A 58 -11.47 2.77 1.60
N ARG A 59 -10.98 1.56 1.32
CA ARG A 59 -10.18 0.80 2.28
C ARG A 59 -8.86 1.49 2.63
N LEU A 60 -8.20 2.11 1.64
CA LEU A 60 -7.00 2.90 1.88
C LEU A 60 -7.28 4.07 2.83
N ALA A 61 -8.41 4.77 2.68
CA ALA A 61 -8.79 5.87 3.57
C ALA A 61 -8.94 5.41 5.03
N ASP A 62 -9.59 4.26 5.25
CA ASP A 62 -9.71 3.68 6.60
C ASP A 62 -8.34 3.38 7.23
N LEU A 63 -7.42 2.80 6.45
CA LEU A 63 -6.06 2.48 6.91
C LEU A 63 -5.23 3.73 7.22
N GLU A 64 -5.35 4.79 6.41
CA GLU A 64 -4.69 6.08 6.68
C GLU A 64 -5.27 6.73 7.95
N GLU A 65 -6.58 6.64 8.19
CA GLU A 65 -7.20 7.11 9.44
C GLU A 65 -6.68 6.30 10.64
N GLU A 66 -6.61 4.98 10.54
CA GLU A 66 -6.04 4.12 11.57
C GLU A 66 -4.59 4.49 11.90
N GLU A 67 -3.73 4.67 10.89
CA GLU A 67 -2.35 5.11 11.08
C GLU A 67 -2.27 6.51 11.70
N ALA A 68 -3.13 7.45 11.28
CA ALA A 68 -3.20 8.78 11.88
C ALA A 68 -3.60 8.73 13.36
N ARG A 69 -4.58 7.89 13.74
CA ARG A 69 -5.00 7.69 15.15
C ARG A 69 -3.88 7.07 15.97
N LYS A 70 -3.17 6.06 15.44
CA LYS A 70 -2.00 5.46 16.11
C LYS A 70 -0.90 6.49 16.33
N ALA A 71 -0.59 7.31 15.32
CA ALA A 71 0.42 8.36 15.41
C ALA A 71 0.07 9.45 16.43
N GLN A 72 -1.21 9.73 16.64
CA GLN A 72 -1.71 10.65 17.65
C GLN A 72 -1.76 10.06 19.07
N GLY A 73 -1.35 8.80 19.26
CA GLY A 73 -1.39 8.14 20.57
C GLY A 73 -2.81 7.78 21.04
N LEU A 74 -3.81 7.84 20.16
CA LEU A 74 -5.20 7.46 20.44
C LEU A 74 -5.39 5.93 20.34
N SER A 75 -4.37 5.14 20.67
CA SER A 75 -4.54 3.72 20.89
C SER A 75 -5.33 3.57 22.19
N SER A 76 -6.54 3.03 22.08
CA SER A 76 -7.48 2.94 23.20
C SER A 76 -6.88 2.17 24.37
N GLU A 77 -6.47 2.91 25.39
CA GLU A 77 -6.62 2.48 26.78
C GLU A 77 -8.12 2.52 27.11
N ALA A 78 -8.89 1.54 26.63
CA ALA A 78 -10.27 1.29 27.07
C ALA A 78 -10.78 -0.06 26.53
N ALA A 79 -10.47 -1.15 27.22
CA ALA A 79 -11.37 -2.26 27.61
C ALA A 79 -10.55 -3.42 28.20
#